data_AF-A0A3B4BA18-F1
#
_entry.id   AF-A0A3B4BA18-F1
#
_cell.length_a   1.000
_cell.length_b   1.000
_cell.length_c   1.000
_cell.angle_alpha   90.00
_cell.angle_beta   90.00
_cell.angle_gamma   90.00
#
_symmetry.space_group_name_H-M   'P 1'
#
loop_
_entity.id
_entity.type
_entity.pdbx_description
1 polymer ?
#
loop_
_entity_poly.entity_id
_entity_poly.type
_entity_poly.pdbx_seq_one_letter_code
_entity_poly.pdbx_strand_id
1 'polypeptide(L)'
;SRSEIIQMILVKVWYLTMVTVCFSSDFHQDLSVGGCSHTDSDEDAQYMYTLDQEVYWYADFKNNRGVEPQPDFIRHMTIIGEYEFALHERELCKRNLKVVEKGMKDLPARLDPPSLLMVYPRTPVRVGEQNMLLCLASGFYPAPIRFFWTLDQRNVSSFWVSQAFLQEDGAFYQLSRIQLLPEEGQVYSCSVEHPAVRGPQRMTRFYTVEQEHPPVAPTVFSALGLVLALGGVAIGTFFFIKGKEQCRLGADLWFLFTIVQSK
;
A
#
# COMPACT_ATOMS: atom_id res chain seq x y z
N SER A 1 -12.11 -38.43 38.14
CA SER A 1 -13.45 -38.14 37.57
C SER A 1 -13.31 -37.37 36.26
N ARG A 2 -14.10 -37.68 35.20
CA ARG A 2 -14.05 -36.95 33.90
C ARG A 2 -14.25 -35.42 34.08
N SER A 3 -14.96 -35.04 35.15
CA SER A 3 -15.19 -33.66 35.57
C SER A 3 -13.91 -32.95 36.03
N GLU A 4 -13.02 -33.64 36.76
CA GLU A 4 -11.79 -33.06 37.29
C GLU A 4 -10.78 -32.72 36.19
N ILE A 5 -10.72 -33.56 35.14
CA ILE A 5 -9.87 -33.31 33.97
C ILE A 5 -10.38 -32.09 33.20
N ILE A 6 -11.71 -31.95 33.04
CA ILE A 6 -12.32 -30.80 32.38
C ILE A 6 -12.05 -29.51 33.17
N GLN A 7 -12.19 -29.53 34.49
CA GLN A 7 -11.86 -28.36 35.32
C GLN A 7 -10.40 -27.96 35.22
N MET A 8 -9.47 -28.93 35.24
CA MET A 8 -8.04 -28.64 35.14
C MET A 8 -7.67 -28.05 33.77
N ILE A 9 -8.31 -28.50 32.69
CA ILE A 9 -8.16 -27.92 31.34
C ILE A 9 -8.71 -26.50 31.32
N LEU A 10 -9.91 -26.27 31.86
CA LEU A 10 -10.52 -24.95 31.89
C LEU A 10 -9.68 -23.95 32.68
N VAL A 11 -9.13 -24.33 33.84
CA VAL A 11 -8.24 -23.48 34.65
C VAL A 11 -6.94 -23.17 33.90
N LYS A 12 -6.36 -24.13 33.19
CA LYS A 12 -5.16 -23.90 32.36
C LYS A 12 -5.45 -22.97 31.18
N VAL A 13 -6.58 -23.15 30.50
CA VAL A 13 -7.01 -22.26 29.41
C VAL A 13 -7.26 -20.86 29.94
N TRP A 14 -7.95 -20.74 31.08
CA TRP A 14 -8.23 -19.46 31.73
C TRP A 14 -6.93 -18.74 32.14
N TYR A 15 -5.98 -19.47 32.74
CA TYR A 15 -4.67 -18.95 33.09
C TYR A 15 -3.88 -18.52 31.84
N LEU A 16 -3.86 -19.32 30.77
CA LEU A 16 -3.22 -18.97 29.52
C LEU A 16 -3.84 -17.71 28.88
N THR A 17 -5.17 -17.58 28.91
CA THR A 17 -5.87 -16.39 28.41
C THR A 17 -5.61 -15.17 29.28
N MET A 18 -5.57 -15.30 30.61
CA MET A 18 -5.24 -14.18 31.51
C MET A 18 -3.79 -13.70 31.34
N VAL A 19 -2.85 -14.65 31.19
CA VAL A 19 -1.44 -14.34 30.93
C VAL A 19 -1.27 -13.67 29.56
N THR A 20 -1.95 -14.14 28.51
CA THR A 20 -1.87 -13.50 27.18
C THR A 20 -2.55 -12.13 27.12
N VAL A 21 -3.63 -11.91 27.90
CA VAL A 21 -4.30 -10.59 28.00
C VAL A 21 -3.46 -9.56 28.77
N CYS A 22 -2.48 -9.97 29.60
CA CYS A 22 -1.67 -9.04 30.41
C CYS A 22 -0.43 -8.47 29.70
N PHE A 23 -0.12 -8.84 28.45
CA PHE A 23 1.13 -8.41 27.78
C PHE A 23 0.99 -7.55 26.53
N SER A 24 -0.21 -7.06 26.17
CA SER A 24 -0.32 -6.05 25.09
C SER A 24 -0.17 -4.65 25.66
N SER A 25 1.03 -4.29 26.11
CA SER A 25 1.40 -2.88 26.26
C SER A 25 1.83 -2.39 24.88
N ASP A 26 1.01 -1.56 24.24
CA ASP A 26 1.41 -0.86 23.01
C ASP A 26 2.52 0.13 23.38
N PHE A 27 3.73 -0.12 22.88
CA PHE A 27 4.86 0.80 23.02
C PHE A 27 4.82 1.78 21.85
N HIS A 28 4.79 3.07 22.15
CA HIS A 28 4.92 4.13 21.16
C HIS A 28 6.37 4.59 21.06
N GLN A 29 6.82 4.89 19.84
CA GLN A 29 8.18 5.37 19.57
C GLN A 29 8.15 6.87 19.20
N ASP A 30 8.77 7.70 20.03
CA ASP A 30 9.05 9.10 19.73
C ASP A 30 10.50 9.25 19.27
N LEU A 31 10.71 9.86 18.10
CA LEU A 31 12.02 9.98 17.47
C LEU A 31 12.27 11.41 16.99
N SER A 32 13.41 11.96 17.39
CA SER A 32 13.98 13.18 16.83
C SER A 32 15.00 12.81 15.76
N VAL A 33 14.80 13.28 14.53
CA VAL A 33 15.73 13.08 13.42
C VAL A 33 16.34 14.42 13.04
N GLY A 34 17.65 14.57 13.31
CA GLY A 34 18.46 15.71 12.89
C GLY A 34 19.60 15.26 11.99
N GLY A 35 19.77 15.90 10.84
CA GLY A 35 20.79 15.54 9.86
C GLY A 35 21.19 16.72 8.97
N CYS A 36 22.40 16.66 8.43
CA CYS A 36 22.92 17.62 7.48
C CYS A 36 23.88 16.95 6.49
N SER A 37 23.94 17.49 5.29
CA SER A 37 24.85 17.08 4.21
C SER A 37 26.07 18.00 4.11
N HIS A 38 27.09 17.57 3.36
CA HIS A 38 28.27 18.38 2.99
C HIS A 38 27.94 19.55 2.06
N THR A 39 26.82 19.49 1.35
CA THR A 39 26.37 20.59 0.51
C THR A 39 26.06 21.80 1.38
N ASP A 40 26.66 22.95 1.06
CA ASP A 40 26.40 24.23 1.76
C ASP A 40 24.94 24.71 1.60
N SER A 41 24.10 23.95 0.89
CA SER A 41 22.68 24.23 0.70
C SER A 41 21.92 23.99 2.02
N ASP A 42 21.12 24.99 2.40
CA ASP A 42 20.20 24.87 3.53
C ASP A 42 19.06 23.87 3.26
N GLU A 43 18.90 23.40 2.02
CA GLU A 43 17.87 22.44 1.61
C GLU A 43 18.23 20.99 1.99
N ASP A 44 19.51 20.70 2.27
CA ASP A 44 19.97 19.34 2.58
C ASP A 44 20.12 19.09 4.09
N ALA A 45 19.64 20.01 4.91
CA ALA A 45 19.49 19.82 6.35
C ALA A 45 18.06 19.37 6.69
N GLN A 46 17.94 18.53 7.69
CA GLN A 46 16.67 18.01 8.18
C GLN A 46 16.63 18.08 9.70
N TYR A 47 15.51 18.54 10.25
CA TYR A 47 15.20 18.44 11.66
C TYR A 47 13.71 18.19 11.81
N MET A 48 13.32 17.07 12.42
CA MET A 48 11.92 16.69 12.57
C MET A 48 11.69 15.78 13.78
N TYR A 49 10.44 15.75 14.22
CA TYR A 49 9.95 14.83 15.22
C TYR A 49 8.89 13.90 14.64
N THR A 50 9.00 12.62 14.97
CA THR A 50 8.07 11.58 14.56
C THR A 50 7.54 10.80 15.75
N LEU A 51 6.27 10.41 15.68
CA LEU A 51 5.62 9.50 16.62
C LEU A 51 5.10 8.31 15.81
N ASP A 52 5.58 7.10 16.12
CA ASP A 52 5.25 5.87 15.40
C ASP A 52 5.45 6.00 13.86
N GLN A 53 6.54 6.66 13.47
CA GLN A 53 6.92 6.95 12.08
C GLN A 53 6.05 7.99 11.35
N GLU A 54 5.10 8.62 12.02
CA GLU A 54 4.36 9.77 11.49
C GLU A 54 5.01 11.08 11.96
N VAL A 55 5.23 12.03 11.04
CA VAL A 55 5.82 13.32 11.39
C VAL A 55 4.77 14.16 12.11
N TYR A 56 5.07 14.59 13.34
CA TYR A 56 4.23 15.58 14.01
C TYR A 56 4.79 17.01 13.95
N TRP A 57 6.08 17.17 13.65
CA TRP A 57 6.67 18.50 13.45
C TRP A 57 7.95 18.39 12.60
N TYR A 58 8.22 19.37 11.72
CA TYR A 58 9.50 19.48 11.02
C TYR A 58 9.90 20.93 10.75
N ALA A 59 11.20 21.17 10.63
CA ALA A 59 11.76 22.45 10.21
C ALA A 59 11.77 22.57 8.69
N ASP A 60 11.00 23.50 8.15
CA ASP A 60 11.05 23.92 6.75
C ASP A 60 12.11 25.02 6.61
N PHE A 61 13.38 24.60 6.49
CA PHE A 61 14.52 25.51 6.34
C PHE A 61 14.43 26.36 5.06
N LYS A 62 13.69 25.90 4.05
CA LYS A 62 13.51 26.65 2.80
C LYS A 62 12.58 27.85 2.99
N ASN A 63 11.50 27.66 3.74
CA ASN A 63 10.49 28.71 3.98
C ASN A 63 10.63 29.38 5.36
N ASN A 64 11.72 29.11 6.08
CA ASN A 64 12.03 29.69 7.39
C ASN A 64 10.94 29.52 8.46
N ARG A 65 10.38 28.31 8.60
CA ARG A 65 9.28 28.05 9.55
C ARG A 65 9.28 26.62 10.08
N GLY A 66 8.73 26.43 11.27
CA GLY A 66 8.29 25.11 11.75
C GLY A 66 6.96 24.73 11.12
N VAL A 67 6.77 23.44 10.82
CA VAL A 67 5.55 22.93 10.19
C VAL A 67 5.00 21.76 10.97
N GLU A 68 3.71 21.83 11.25
CA GLU A 68 2.94 20.76 11.89
C GLU A 68 2.04 20.13 10.82
N PRO A 69 2.43 18.99 10.20
CA PRO A 69 1.73 18.45 9.04
C PRO A 69 0.42 17.72 9.35
N GLN A 70 0.05 17.56 10.64
CA GLN A 70 -1.20 16.90 11.00
C GLN A 70 -2.42 17.71 10.55
N PRO A 71 -3.55 17.06 10.28
CA PRO A 71 -4.80 17.74 9.99
C PRO A 71 -5.28 18.68 11.11
N ASP A 72 -5.98 19.76 10.71
CA ASP A 72 -6.51 20.81 11.61
C ASP A 72 -7.48 20.33 12.69
N PHE A 73 -8.06 19.13 12.54
CA PHE A 73 -8.95 18.58 13.57
C PHE A 73 -8.22 18.02 14.79
N ILE A 74 -6.90 17.79 14.67
CA ILE A 74 -6.06 17.36 15.78
C ILE A 74 -5.65 18.60 16.57
N ARG A 75 -5.61 18.48 17.89
CA ARG A 75 -5.02 19.53 18.73
C ARG A 75 -3.50 19.51 18.54
N HIS A 76 -2.98 20.47 17.79
CA HIS A 76 -1.54 20.60 17.62
C HIS A 76 -0.82 20.93 18.92
N MET A 77 0.36 20.34 19.08
CA MET A 77 1.31 20.68 20.14
C MET A 77 2.25 21.75 19.61
N THR A 78 1.86 23.02 19.72
CA THR A 78 2.73 24.11 19.31
C THR A 78 3.87 24.30 20.30
N ILE A 79 5.09 24.02 19.84
CA ILE A 79 6.33 24.23 20.61
C ILE A 79 6.91 25.59 20.21
N ILE A 80 6.90 26.54 21.15
CA ILE A 80 7.41 27.89 20.92
C ILE A 80 8.94 27.87 20.91
N GLY A 81 9.56 28.46 19.89
CA GLY A 81 11.03 28.55 19.77
C GLY A 81 11.69 27.34 19.11
N GLU A 82 10.90 26.36 18.66
CA GLU A 82 11.43 25.10 18.14
C GLU A 82 12.14 25.27 16.79
N TYR A 83 11.67 26.21 15.96
CA TYR A 83 12.35 26.49 14.70
C TYR A 83 13.73 27.13 14.93
N GLU A 84 13.85 28.02 15.91
CA GLU A 84 15.12 28.62 16.32
C GLU A 84 16.07 27.58 16.90
N PHE A 85 15.54 26.59 17.64
CA PHE A 85 16.31 25.44 18.11
C PHE A 85 16.81 24.59 16.93
N ALA A 86 15.95 24.28 15.97
CA ALA A 86 16.32 23.54 14.75
C ALA A 86 17.41 24.25 13.94
N LEU A 87 17.39 25.59 13.88
CA LEU A 87 18.46 26.39 13.27
C LEU A 87 19.79 26.19 14.02
N HIS A 88 19.77 26.18 15.35
CA HIS A 88 20.98 25.93 16.14
C HIS A 88 21.55 24.53 15.89
N GLU A 89 20.69 23.50 15.92
CA GLU A 89 21.06 22.11 15.64
C GLU A 89 21.65 21.93 14.24
N ARG A 90 21.09 22.61 13.24
CA ARG A 90 21.64 22.64 11.87
C ARG A 90 23.07 23.18 11.85
N GLU A 91 23.33 24.31 12.51
CA GLU A 91 24.67 24.92 12.55
C GLU A 91 25.68 24.08 13.35
N LEU A 92 25.22 23.40 14.41
CA LEU A 92 26.03 22.41 15.13
C LEU A 92 26.37 21.22 14.24
N CYS A 93 25.39 20.66 13.53
CA CYS A 93 25.58 19.55 12.61
C CYS A 93 26.63 19.89 11.55
N LYS A 94 26.48 21.04 10.86
CA LYS A 94 27.44 21.48 9.83
C LYS A 94 28.86 21.65 10.39
N ARG A 95 29.00 22.18 11.61
CA ARG A 95 30.31 22.32 12.28
C ARG A 95 30.93 20.96 12.64
N ASN A 96 30.13 20.06 13.20
CA ASN A 96 30.59 18.73 13.59
C ASN A 96 30.97 17.89 12.36
N LEU A 97 30.21 17.97 11.28
CA LEU A 97 30.52 17.34 9.99
C LEU A 97 31.90 17.81 9.48
N LYS A 98 32.15 19.13 9.57
CA LYS A 98 33.45 19.84 9.53
C LYS A 98 34.64 19.04 10.09
N VAL A 99 34.44 18.57 11.31
CA VAL A 99 35.46 17.92 12.13
C VAL A 99 35.55 16.43 11.80
N VAL A 100 34.41 15.76 11.66
CA VAL A 100 34.33 14.34 11.32
C VAL A 100 34.96 14.06 9.96
N GLU A 101 34.66 14.85 8.93
CA GLU A 101 35.28 14.72 7.61
C GLU A 101 36.80 14.82 7.67
N LYS A 102 37.34 15.70 8.52
CA LYS A 102 38.79 15.84 8.68
C LYS A 102 39.42 14.66 9.42
N GLY A 103 38.72 14.10 10.40
CA GLY A 103 39.19 12.97 11.21
C GLY A 103 38.99 11.60 10.56
N MET A 104 38.00 11.48 9.66
CA MET A 104 37.54 10.21 9.08
C MET A 104 37.74 10.15 7.57
N LYS A 105 38.75 10.85 7.02
CA LYS A 105 39.00 10.96 5.57
C LYS A 105 39.15 9.63 4.84
N ASP A 106 39.61 8.60 5.55
CA ASP A 106 39.86 7.27 4.98
C ASP A 106 38.63 6.36 5.00
N LEU A 107 37.53 6.78 5.64
CA LEU A 107 36.28 6.02 5.62
C LEU A 107 35.41 6.46 4.43
N PRO A 108 35.01 5.52 3.56
CA PRO A 108 34.11 5.83 2.46
C PRO A 108 32.72 6.21 2.99
N ALA A 109 32.07 7.18 2.35
CA ALA A 109 30.69 7.49 2.63
C ALA A 109 29.79 6.28 2.31
N ARG A 110 28.83 6.00 3.19
CA ARG A 110 27.77 5.02 2.93
C ARG A 110 26.89 5.54 1.80
N LEU A 111 26.73 4.75 0.75
CA LEU A 111 25.99 5.09 -0.46
C LEU A 111 25.17 3.88 -0.89
N ASP A 112 23.90 3.85 -0.46
CA ASP A 112 22.96 2.79 -0.74
C ASP A 112 21.86 3.32 -1.67
N PRO A 113 21.74 2.83 -2.92
CA PRO A 113 20.69 3.28 -3.83
C PRO A 113 19.31 2.82 -3.32
N PRO A 114 18.22 3.48 -3.75
CA PRO A 114 16.86 3.01 -3.44
C PRO A 114 16.68 1.55 -3.87
N SER A 115 16.39 0.68 -2.90
CA SER A 115 16.10 -0.73 -3.16
C SER A 115 14.68 -0.93 -3.70
N LEU A 116 13.79 0.00 -3.38
CA LEU A 116 12.40 0.00 -3.80
C LEU A 116 12.01 1.34 -4.42
N LEU A 117 11.40 1.28 -5.61
CA LEU A 117 10.71 2.40 -6.24
C LEU A 117 9.36 1.90 -6.75
N MET A 118 8.28 2.50 -6.27
CA MET A 118 6.91 2.13 -6.63
C MET A 118 6.10 3.37 -6.98
N VAL A 119 5.24 3.25 -7.99
CA VAL A 119 4.28 4.29 -8.39
C VAL A 119 2.89 3.68 -8.34
N TYR A 120 1.99 4.28 -7.56
CA TYR A 120 0.65 3.75 -7.35
C TYR A 120 -0.36 4.87 -7.05
N PRO A 121 -1.64 4.70 -7.42
CA PRO A 121 -2.68 5.69 -7.12
C PRO A 121 -3.10 5.59 -5.66
N ARG A 122 -3.55 6.70 -5.08
CA ARG A 122 -4.02 6.75 -3.68
C ARG A 122 -5.25 5.87 -3.47
N THR A 123 -6.18 5.93 -4.41
CA THR A 123 -7.42 5.16 -4.43
C THR A 123 -7.58 4.48 -5.78
N PRO A 124 -8.46 3.47 -5.91
CA PRO A 124 -8.79 2.88 -7.20
C PRO A 124 -9.12 3.95 -8.25
N VAL A 125 -8.58 3.79 -9.46
CA VAL A 125 -8.66 4.80 -10.51
C VAL A 125 -10.00 4.72 -11.23
N ARG A 126 -10.64 5.87 -11.40
CA ARG A 126 -11.84 6.05 -12.21
C ARG A 126 -11.61 7.19 -13.18
N VAL A 127 -11.84 6.93 -14.46
CA VAL A 127 -11.63 7.91 -15.53
C VAL A 127 -12.49 9.15 -15.28
N GLY A 128 -11.88 10.33 -15.33
CA GLY A 128 -12.56 11.61 -15.08
C GLY A 128 -12.76 11.99 -13.61
N GLU A 129 -12.46 11.12 -12.65
CA GLU A 129 -12.50 11.46 -11.21
C GLU A 129 -11.10 11.87 -10.71
N GLN A 130 -11.02 12.97 -9.96
CA GLN A 130 -9.75 13.42 -9.38
C GLN A 130 -9.19 12.38 -8.40
N ASN A 131 -7.90 12.11 -8.52
CA ASN A 131 -7.15 11.20 -7.66
C ASN A 131 -5.73 11.76 -7.42
N MET A 132 -4.90 11.06 -6.65
CA MET A 132 -3.48 11.37 -6.50
C MET A 132 -2.64 10.17 -6.88
N LEU A 133 -1.51 10.43 -7.54
CA LEU A 133 -0.50 9.43 -7.83
C LEU A 133 0.67 9.61 -6.86
N LEU A 134 1.06 8.52 -6.21
CA LEU A 134 2.15 8.48 -5.24
C LEU A 134 3.36 7.78 -5.85
N CYS A 135 4.55 8.27 -5.53
CA CYS A 135 5.82 7.62 -5.81
C CYS A 135 6.58 7.42 -4.50
N LEU A 136 6.77 6.16 -4.12
CA LEU A 136 7.50 5.76 -2.92
C LEU A 136 8.89 5.26 -3.31
N ALA A 137 9.91 5.90 -2.76
CA ALA A 137 11.28 5.40 -2.80
C ALA A 137 11.70 4.99 -1.37
N SER A 138 12.28 3.79 -1.21
CA SER A 138 12.68 3.26 0.09
C SER A 138 14.01 2.51 0.01
N GLY A 139 14.66 2.35 1.17
CA GLY A 139 15.87 1.57 1.36
C GLY A 139 17.13 2.25 0.83
N PHE A 140 17.15 3.59 0.80
CA PHE A 140 18.29 4.36 0.33
C PHE A 140 19.02 5.09 1.47
N TYR A 141 20.28 5.44 1.21
CA TYR A 141 21.08 6.31 2.06
C TYR A 141 22.17 6.98 1.20
N PRO A 142 22.42 8.30 1.31
CA PRO A 142 21.83 9.25 2.26
C PRO A 142 20.53 9.91 1.75
N ALA A 143 19.83 10.58 2.66
CA ALA A 143 18.77 11.54 2.34
C ALA A 143 19.33 12.98 2.19
N PRO A 144 18.64 13.89 1.47
CA PRO A 144 17.41 13.66 0.69
C PRO A 144 17.70 13.10 -0.72
N ILE A 145 16.65 12.59 -1.37
CA ILE A 145 16.66 12.26 -2.82
C ILE A 145 15.85 13.27 -3.62
N ARG A 146 16.09 13.33 -4.93
CA ARG A 146 15.34 14.21 -5.84
C ARG A 146 14.37 13.41 -6.69
N PHE A 147 13.10 13.83 -6.69
CA PHE A 147 12.04 13.29 -7.51
C PHE A 147 11.83 14.11 -8.79
N PHE A 148 11.50 13.42 -9.87
CA PHE A 148 11.10 14.02 -11.14
C PHE A 148 9.86 13.29 -11.65
N TRP A 149 8.90 14.05 -12.16
CA TRP A 149 7.66 13.51 -12.72
C TRP A 149 7.53 13.86 -14.19
N THR A 150 7.03 12.92 -14.98
CA THR A 150 6.55 13.22 -16.33
C THR A 150 5.15 12.68 -16.57
N LEU A 151 4.40 13.38 -17.41
CA LEU A 151 3.11 12.97 -17.98
C LEU A 151 3.26 12.97 -19.50
N ASP A 152 3.13 11.80 -20.12
CA ASP A 152 3.35 11.59 -21.56
C ASP A 152 4.68 12.22 -22.01
N GLN A 153 5.75 11.94 -21.25
CA GLN A 153 7.13 12.42 -21.49
C GLN A 153 7.35 13.93 -21.25
N ARG A 154 6.31 14.68 -20.85
CA ARG A 154 6.43 16.10 -20.50
C ARG A 154 6.67 16.27 -19.01
N ASN A 155 7.63 17.11 -18.65
CA ASN A 155 7.98 17.36 -17.25
C ASN A 155 6.80 18.00 -16.49
N VAL A 156 6.52 17.48 -15.31
CA VAL A 156 5.57 18.05 -14.35
C VAL A 156 6.36 18.78 -13.28
N SER A 157 6.13 20.09 -13.14
CA SER A 157 6.82 20.93 -12.15
C SER A 157 6.08 21.03 -10.82
N SER A 158 4.76 20.84 -10.82
CA SER A 158 3.92 20.92 -9.63
C SER A 158 3.76 19.55 -8.97
N PHE A 159 4.67 19.23 -8.05
CA PHE A 159 4.61 18.02 -7.23
C PHE A 159 5.00 18.34 -5.79
N TRP A 160 4.55 17.51 -4.86
CA TRP A 160 4.92 17.59 -3.45
C TRP A 160 5.90 16.47 -3.12
N VAL A 161 6.81 16.72 -2.18
CA VAL A 161 7.77 15.75 -1.65
C VAL A 161 7.71 15.79 -0.13
N SER A 162 7.72 14.63 0.50
CA SER A 162 7.74 14.50 1.96
C SER A 162 9.13 14.79 2.54
N GLN A 163 9.21 14.89 3.86
CA GLN A 163 10.48 14.69 4.57
C GLN A 163 11.00 13.26 4.34
N ALA A 164 12.30 13.03 4.55
CA ALA A 164 12.89 11.70 4.47
C ALA A 164 12.75 10.99 5.83
N PHE A 165 12.08 9.85 5.85
CA PHE A 165 11.77 9.10 7.07
C PHE A 165 12.83 8.05 7.33
N LEU A 166 13.36 8.00 8.55
CA LEU A 166 14.34 7.00 8.97
C LEU A 166 13.63 5.70 9.37
N GLN A 167 14.08 4.58 8.81
CA GLN A 167 13.62 3.24 9.16
C GLN A 167 14.53 2.63 10.24
N GLU A 168 14.05 1.57 10.89
CA GLU A 168 14.78 0.87 11.97
C GLU A 168 16.15 0.32 11.53
N ASP A 169 16.30 -0.04 10.25
CA ASP A 169 17.55 -0.53 9.65
C ASP A 169 18.54 0.60 9.30
N GLY A 170 18.18 1.86 9.58
CA GLY A 170 18.97 3.05 9.30
C GLY A 170 18.92 3.50 7.84
N ALA A 171 18.07 2.92 7.00
CA ALA A 171 17.80 3.41 5.66
C ALA A 171 16.64 4.44 5.66
N PHE A 172 16.53 5.22 4.60
CA PHE A 172 15.47 6.20 4.44
C PHE A 172 14.39 5.75 3.46
N TYR A 173 13.17 6.25 3.66
CA TYR A 173 12.14 6.31 2.64
C TYR A 173 11.61 7.73 2.47
N GLN A 174 11.14 8.05 1.26
CA GLN A 174 10.58 9.36 0.94
C GLN A 174 9.48 9.19 -0.11
N LEU A 175 8.46 10.05 -0.04
CA LEU A 175 7.30 10.00 -0.90
C LEU A 175 7.19 11.28 -1.72
N SER A 176 6.86 11.16 -3.00
CA SER A 176 6.38 12.28 -3.81
C SER A 176 4.97 12.02 -4.30
N ARG A 177 4.17 13.09 -4.50
CA ARG A 177 2.81 12.99 -5.04
C ARG A 177 2.50 14.08 -6.04
N ILE A 178 1.67 13.73 -7.00
CA ILE A 178 1.06 14.64 -7.99
C ILE A 178 -0.45 14.48 -8.01
N GLN A 179 -1.15 15.54 -8.43
CA GLN A 179 -2.56 15.43 -8.74
C GLN A 179 -2.73 14.63 -10.03
N LEU A 180 -3.64 13.66 -10.00
CA LEU A 180 -3.97 12.77 -11.11
C LEU A 180 -5.39 13.06 -11.57
N LEU A 181 -5.55 13.37 -12.87
CA LEU A 181 -6.84 13.35 -13.54
C LEU A 181 -6.77 12.23 -14.59
N PRO A 182 -7.28 11.03 -14.28
CA PRO A 182 -7.03 9.85 -15.10
C PRO A 182 -7.76 9.96 -16.45
N GLU A 183 -6.99 9.88 -17.54
CA GLU A 183 -7.48 9.59 -18.88
C GLU A 183 -6.85 8.30 -19.39
N GLU A 184 -7.63 7.48 -20.08
CA GLU A 184 -7.18 6.17 -20.56
C GLU A 184 -5.96 6.29 -21.48
N GLY A 185 -4.95 5.47 -21.22
CA GLY A 185 -3.72 5.46 -22.03
C GLY A 185 -2.68 6.52 -21.65
N GLN A 186 -2.97 7.43 -20.72
CA GLN A 186 -1.96 8.34 -20.18
C GLN A 186 -0.86 7.57 -19.44
N VAL A 187 0.39 7.98 -19.66
CA VAL A 187 1.56 7.38 -19.03
C VAL A 187 2.26 8.40 -18.14
N TYR A 188 2.25 8.09 -16.84
CA TYR A 188 2.99 8.83 -15.84
C TYR A 188 4.33 8.14 -15.59
N SER A 189 5.36 8.92 -15.30
CA SER A 189 6.62 8.38 -14.80
C SER A 189 7.12 9.15 -13.60
N CYS A 190 7.70 8.41 -12.64
CA CYS A 190 8.45 8.94 -11.53
C CYS A 190 9.90 8.49 -11.66
N SER A 191 10.82 9.44 -11.63
CA SER A 191 12.27 9.20 -11.64
C SER A 191 12.89 9.71 -10.36
N VAL A 192 13.86 8.97 -9.83
CA VAL A 192 14.63 9.32 -8.63
C VAL A 192 16.10 9.46 -8.96
N GLU A 193 16.70 10.55 -8.49
CA GLU A 193 18.14 10.82 -8.54
C GLU A 193 18.72 10.67 -7.13
N HIS A 194 19.74 9.82 -7.00
CA HIS A 194 20.42 9.51 -5.74
C HIS A 194 21.93 9.33 -5.99
N PRO A 195 22.83 9.80 -5.10
CA PRO A 195 24.28 9.78 -5.34
C PRO A 195 24.89 8.40 -5.58
N ALA A 196 24.29 7.34 -5.02
CA ALA A 196 24.74 5.96 -5.23
C ALA A 196 24.38 5.38 -6.61
N VAL A 197 23.49 6.02 -7.37
CA VAL A 197 23.08 5.55 -8.69
C VAL A 197 24.12 6.02 -9.72
N ARG A 198 24.89 5.07 -10.27
CA ARG A 198 26.02 5.37 -11.16
C ARG A 198 25.57 5.82 -12.55
N GLY A 199 26.16 6.91 -13.06
CA GLY A 199 25.93 7.42 -14.41
C GLY A 199 24.71 8.35 -14.53
N PRO A 200 24.27 8.70 -15.75
CA PRO A 200 23.11 9.59 -15.97
C PRO A 200 21.75 8.91 -15.69
N GLN A 201 21.76 7.70 -15.13
CA GLN A 201 20.55 6.90 -14.99
C GLN A 201 19.81 7.29 -13.72
N ARG A 202 18.65 7.91 -13.88
CA ARG A 202 17.65 8.00 -12.80
C ARG A 202 16.90 6.69 -12.73
N MET A 203 16.66 6.19 -11.52
CA MET A 203 15.79 5.03 -11.34
C MET A 203 14.37 5.48 -11.67
N THR A 204 13.73 4.87 -12.68
CA THR A 204 12.43 5.31 -13.19
C THR A 204 11.40 4.19 -13.09
N ARG A 205 10.17 4.57 -12.75
CA ARG A 205 8.98 3.71 -12.78
C ARG A 205 7.87 4.41 -13.55
N PHE A 206 7.10 3.61 -14.27
CA PHE A 206 5.98 4.08 -15.08
C PHE A 206 4.67 3.59 -14.47
N TYR A 207 3.62 4.39 -14.67
CA TYR A 207 2.27 4.06 -14.32
C TYR A 207 1.36 4.43 -15.49
N THR A 208 0.67 3.44 -16.03
CA THR A 208 -0.28 3.63 -17.13
C THR A 208 -1.69 3.58 -16.56
N VAL A 209 -2.53 4.53 -16.99
CA VAL A 209 -3.95 4.51 -16.63
C VAL A 209 -4.64 3.45 -17.48
N GLU A 210 -4.91 2.30 -16.86
CA GLU A 210 -5.73 1.23 -17.42
C GLU A 210 -7.18 1.39 -16.97
N GLN A 211 -8.12 1.20 -17.88
CA GLN A 211 -9.54 1.16 -17.53
C GLN A 211 -9.88 -0.22 -16.94
N GLU A 212 -10.47 -0.26 -15.74
CA GLU A 212 -11.05 -1.48 -15.20
C GLU A 212 -12.20 -1.93 -16.12
N HIS A 213 -11.92 -2.90 -16.98
CA HIS A 213 -12.95 -3.57 -17.74
C HIS A 213 -13.60 -4.60 -16.81
N PRO A 214 -14.94 -4.67 -16.73
CA PRO A 214 -15.59 -5.72 -15.96
C PRO A 214 -15.10 -7.08 -16.45
N PRO A 215 -14.80 -8.04 -15.54
CA PRO A 215 -14.28 -9.33 -15.94
C PRO A 215 -15.30 -10.02 -16.84
N VAL A 216 -14.96 -10.16 -18.13
CA VAL A 216 -15.84 -10.76 -19.15
C VAL A 216 -16.05 -12.26 -18.87
N ALA A 217 -15.08 -12.91 -18.23
CA ALA A 217 -15.08 -14.34 -17.94
C ALA A 217 -16.28 -14.83 -17.09
N PRO A 218 -16.54 -14.33 -15.87
CA PRO A 218 -17.64 -14.82 -15.04
C PRO A 218 -19.04 -14.62 -15.67
N THR A 219 -19.24 -13.59 -16.48
CA THR A 219 -20.50 -13.35 -17.19
C THR A 219 -20.74 -14.35 -18.32
N VAL A 220 -19.70 -14.76 -19.05
CA VAL A 220 -19.84 -15.73 -20.15
C VAL A 220 -20.05 -17.15 -19.61
N PHE A 221 -19.35 -17.53 -18.54
CA PHE A 221 -19.52 -18.86 -17.93
C PHE A 221 -20.89 -19.04 -17.27
N SER A 222 -21.42 -17.99 -16.62
CA SER A 222 -22.75 -18.04 -16.00
C SER A 222 -23.89 -18.10 -17.03
N ALA A 223 -23.79 -17.33 -18.13
CA ALA A 223 -24.78 -17.37 -19.21
C ALA A 223 -24.80 -18.73 -19.93
N LEU A 224 -23.62 -19.31 -20.21
CA LEU A 224 -23.52 -20.63 -20.83
C LEU A 224 -24.08 -21.74 -19.93
N GLY A 225 -23.81 -21.66 -18.63
CA GLY A 225 -24.36 -22.58 -17.63
C GLY A 225 -25.90 -22.54 -17.57
N LEU A 226 -26.50 -21.35 -17.67
CA LEU A 226 -27.95 -21.18 -17.67
C LEU A 226 -28.59 -21.81 -18.91
N VAL A 227 -28.01 -21.63 -20.09
CA VAL A 227 -28.51 -22.20 -21.35
C VAL A 227 -28.45 -23.73 -21.33
N LEU A 228 -27.35 -24.31 -20.83
CA LEU A 228 -27.21 -25.76 -20.68
C LEU A 228 -28.22 -26.33 -19.68
N ALA A 229 -28.46 -25.64 -18.56
CA ALA A 229 -29.44 -26.06 -17.56
C ALA A 229 -30.87 -26.05 -18.13
N LEU A 230 -31.27 -24.97 -18.80
CA LEU A 230 -32.59 -24.88 -19.45
C LEU A 230 -32.77 -25.93 -20.55
N GLY A 231 -31.73 -26.17 -21.35
CA GLY A 231 -31.72 -27.24 -22.35
C GLY A 231 -31.91 -28.62 -21.73
N GLY A 232 -31.20 -28.90 -20.63
CA GLY A 232 -31.34 -30.14 -19.88
C GLY A 232 -32.75 -30.36 -19.32
N VAL A 233 -33.40 -29.31 -18.82
CA VAL A 233 -34.79 -29.37 -18.34
C VAL A 233 -35.77 -29.66 -19.47
N ALA A 234 -35.62 -29.00 -20.63
CA ALA A 234 -36.49 -29.23 -21.79
C ALA A 234 -36.34 -30.66 -22.34
N ILE A 235 -35.11 -31.15 -22.44
CA ILE A 235 -34.83 -32.52 -22.89
C ILE A 235 -35.36 -33.54 -21.87
N GLY A 236 -35.11 -33.33 -20.58
CA GLY A 236 -35.59 -34.20 -19.51
C GLY A 236 -37.12 -34.28 -19.43
N THR A 237 -37.81 -33.15 -19.56
CA THR A 237 -39.29 -33.12 -19.60
C THR A 237 -39.85 -33.83 -20.84
N PHE A 238 -39.22 -33.68 -22.01
CA PHE A 238 -39.60 -34.43 -23.21
C PHE A 238 -39.48 -35.95 -23.01
N PHE A 239 -38.35 -36.43 -22.49
CA PHE A 239 -38.16 -37.86 -22.21
C PHE A 239 -39.11 -38.38 -21.12
N PHE A 240 -39.43 -37.59 -20.10
CA PHE A 240 -40.37 -37.98 -19.06
C PHE A 240 -41.81 -38.10 -19.58
N ILE A 241 -42.22 -37.18 -20.47
CA ILE A 241 -43.54 -37.23 -21.12
C ILE A 241 -43.62 -38.44 -22.05
N LYS A 242 -42.62 -38.67 -22.92
CA LYS A 242 -42.58 -39.86 -23.78
C LYS A 242 -42.48 -41.18 -23.00
N GLY A 243 -41.71 -41.22 -21.92
CA GLY A 243 -41.63 -42.38 -21.04
C GLY A 243 -42.96 -42.72 -20.37
N LYS A 244 -43.79 -41.71 -20.08
CA LYS A 244 -45.16 -41.90 -19.60
C LYS A 244 -46.10 -42.49 -20.66
N GLU A 245 -45.89 -42.19 -21.94
CA GLU A 245 -46.64 -42.82 -23.03
C GLU A 245 -46.29 -44.31 -23.19
N GLN A 246 -45.02 -44.69 -22.99
CA GLN A 246 -44.60 -46.10 -22.99
C GLN A 246 -45.11 -46.89 -21.75
N CYS A 247 -45.16 -46.29 -20.56
CA CYS A 247 -45.70 -46.96 -19.37
C CYS A 247 -47.23 -47.11 -19.40
N ARG A 248 -47.96 -46.25 -20.13
CA ARG A 248 -49.42 -46.34 -20.24
C ARG A 248 -49.86 -47.49 -21.15
N LEU A 249 -49.12 -47.75 -22.24
CA LEU A 249 -49.36 -48.90 -23.12
C LEU A 249 -49.04 -50.25 -22.46
N GLY A 250 -48.08 -50.32 -21.53
CA GLY A 250 -47.76 -51.55 -20.79
C GLY A 250 -48.78 -51.94 -19.71
N ALA A 251 -49.46 -50.96 -19.10
CA ALA A 251 -50.48 -51.20 -18.08
C ALA A 251 -51.83 -51.63 -18.69
N ASP A 252 -52.21 -51.06 -19.85
CA ASP A 252 -53.48 -51.38 -20.53
C ASP A 252 -53.47 -52.81 -21.13
N LEU A 253 -52.31 -53.30 -21.58
CA LEU A 253 -52.14 -54.69 -22.08
C LEU A 253 -52.20 -55.74 -20.95
N TRP A 254 -51.80 -55.41 -19.72
CA TRP A 254 -51.87 -56.33 -18.56
C TRP A 254 -53.29 -56.42 -17.97
N PHE A 255 -54.05 -55.31 -18.01
CA PHE A 255 -55.48 -55.31 -17.68
C PHE A 255 -56.33 -56.10 -18.69
N LEU A 256 -56.01 -56.07 -19.98
CA LEU A 256 -56.69 -56.89 -20.98
C LEU A 256 -56.35 -58.39 -20.86
N PHE A 257 -55.10 -58.73 -20.50
CA PHE A 257 -54.71 -60.13 -20.26
C PHE A 257 -55.39 -60.75 -19.03
N THR A 258 -55.68 -59.96 -17.99
CA THR A 258 -56.38 -60.45 -16.78
C THR A 258 -57.90 -60.60 -16.98
N ILE A 259 -58.52 -59.83 -17.87
CA ILE A 259 -59.97 -59.98 -18.18
C ILE A 259 -60.24 -61.19 -19.09
N VAL A 260 -59.33 -61.53 -20.01
CA VAL A 260 -59.51 -62.69 -20.92
C VAL A 260 -59.25 -64.03 -20.22
N GLN A 261 -58.51 -64.07 -19.12
CA GLN A 261 -58.28 -65.29 -18.32
C GLN A 261 -59.40 -65.58 -17.28
N SER A 262 -60.46 -64.77 -17.24
CA SER A 262 -61.59 -64.88 -16.30
C SER A 262 -62.93 -65.22 -16.99
N LYS A 263 -62.92 -65.71 -18.23
CA LYS A 263 -64.08 -66.31 -18.89
C LYS A 263 -63.74 -67.61 -19.59
#